data_AF-A0A9E4FLH6-F1
#
_entry.id   AF-A0A9E4FLH6-F1
#
_cell.length_a   1.000
_cell.length_b   1.000
_cell.length_c   1.000
_cell.angle_alpha   90.00
_cell.angle_beta   90.00
_cell.angle_gamma   90.00
#
_symmetry.space_group_name_H-M   'P 1'
#
loop_
_entity.id
_entity.type
_entity.pdbx_description
1 polymer ?
#
loop_
_entity_poly.entity_id
_entity_poly.type
_entity_poly.pdbx_seq_one_letter_code
_entity_poly.pdbx_strand_id
1 'polypeptide(L)'
;MSPSLKGGITPEFASHVCMNYCRAMCCRGALVLSLSEAEAGSFQERSDDLGATVVLTRRDGGGAWVRFSDHEGERCPMLDPKTFRCRIYKDRPQRCRDFPEKPTPGCPISGSVQVEHTR
;
A
#
# COMPACT_ATOMS: atom_id res chain seq x y z
N MET A 1 -7.52 -17.06 -2.86
CA MET A 1 -8.67 -16.17 -3.15
C MET A 1 -8.25 -14.75 -2.81
N SER A 2 -7.83 -13.99 -3.82
CA SER A 2 -7.45 -12.58 -3.64
C SER A 2 -8.69 -11.78 -3.26
N PRO A 3 -8.63 -10.85 -2.29
CA PRO A 3 -9.75 -9.97 -1.99
C PRO A 3 -9.98 -9.07 -3.21
N SER A 4 -10.99 -9.42 -4.00
CA SER A 4 -11.48 -8.64 -5.11
C SER A 4 -11.83 -7.25 -4.61
N LEU A 5 -11.18 -6.24 -5.19
CA LEU A 5 -11.70 -4.88 -5.23
C LEU A 5 -13.18 -4.98 -5.56
N LYS A 6 -14.07 -4.55 -4.63
CA LYS A 6 -15.52 -4.62 -4.83
C LYS A 6 -15.87 -4.02 -6.21
N GLY A 7 -16.75 -4.73 -6.93
CA GLY A 7 -16.93 -4.67 -8.38
C GLY A 7 -16.79 -3.30 -9.04
N GLY A 8 -15.94 -3.23 -10.08
CA GLY A 8 -15.90 -2.12 -11.03
C GLY A 8 -14.84 -1.05 -10.80
N ILE A 9 -14.02 -1.15 -9.75
CA ILE A 9 -12.97 -0.16 -9.47
C ILE A 9 -11.69 -0.49 -10.25
N THR A 10 -11.30 0.37 -11.19
CA THR A 10 -10.03 0.25 -11.92
C THR A 10 -8.82 0.54 -11.02
N PRO A 11 -7.64 -0.05 -11.28
CA PRO A 11 -6.41 0.30 -10.57
C PRO A 11 -6.10 1.80 -10.57
N GLU A 12 -6.43 2.48 -11.66
CA GLU A 12 -6.24 3.91 -11.86
C GLU A 12 -7.15 4.72 -10.92
N PHE A 13 -8.44 4.34 -10.81
CA PHE A 13 -9.35 4.96 -9.84
C PHE A 13 -8.93 4.67 -8.39
N ALA A 14 -8.52 3.44 -8.11
CA ALA A 14 -8.05 3.06 -6.79
C ALA A 14 -6.77 3.83 -6.38
N SER A 15 -5.86 4.06 -7.33
CA SER A 15 -4.68 4.91 -7.15
C SER A 15 -5.08 6.36 -6.89
N HIS A 16 -6.04 6.90 -7.67
CA HIS A 16 -6.57 8.24 -7.47
C HIS A 16 -7.16 8.44 -6.06
N VAL A 17 -7.94 7.46 -5.58
CA VAL A 17 -8.49 7.52 -4.22
C VAL A 17 -7.41 7.43 -3.16
N CYS A 18 -6.41 6.57 -3.35
CA CYS A 18 -5.27 6.45 -2.43
C CYS A 18 -4.52 7.78 -2.28
N MET A 19 -4.26 8.47 -3.39
CA MET A 19 -3.56 9.76 -3.40
C MET A 19 -4.40 10.88 -2.79
N ASN A 20 -5.65 11.02 -3.22
CA ASN A 20 -6.42 12.24 -2.97
C ASN A 20 -7.32 12.16 -1.73
N TYR A 21 -7.79 10.97 -1.36
CA TYR A 21 -8.78 10.80 -0.29
C TYR A 21 -8.20 10.09 0.93
N CYS A 22 -7.53 8.96 0.70
CA CYS A 22 -6.82 8.22 1.74
C CYS A 22 -5.42 8.82 2.01
N ARG A 23 -5.02 9.90 1.30
CA ARG A 23 -3.77 10.66 1.44
C ARG A 23 -2.52 9.80 1.64
N ALA A 24 -2.39 8.68 0.92
CA ALA A 24 -1.26 7.75 1.05
C ALA A 24 -0.93 7.36 2.52
N MET A 25 -1.92 7.25 3.40
CA MET A 25 -1.69 6.95 4.83
C MET A 25 -0.93 5.64 5.03
N CYS A 26 -1.16 4.62 4.21
CA CYS A 26 -0.40 3.36 4.27
C CYS A 26 1.08 3.48 3.88
N CYS A 27 1.50 4.63 3.35
CA CYS A 27 2.83 4.85 2.83
C CYS A 27 3.60 5.94 3.61
N ARG A 28 3.09 6.45 4.74
CA ARG A 28 3.70 7.58 5.48
C ARG A 28 3.67 7.37 6.99
N GLY A 29 4.59 8.03 7.71
CA GLY A 29 4.75 7.98 9.16
C GLY A 29 5.58 6.80 9.65
N ALA A 30 5.61 6.58 10.96
CA ALA A 30 6.37 5.51 11.63
C ALA A 30 5.75 4.11 11.46
N LEU A 31 5.30 3.78 10.24
CA LEU A 31 4.74 2.48 9.91
C LEU A 31 5.84 1.47 9.58
N VAL A 32 5.56 0.21 9.87
CA VAL A 32 6.37 -0.91 9.44
C VAL A 32 5.57 -1.80 8.51
N LEU A 33 6.07 -1.98 7.29
CA LEU A 33 5.49 -2.89 6.31
C LEU A 33 6.11 -4.28 6.45
N SER A 34 5.27 -5.25 6.75
CA SER A 34 5.63 -6.67 6.82
C SER A 34 5.43 -7.33 5.46
N LEU A 35 6.47 -7.99 4.96
CA LEU A 35 6.50 -8.69 3.67
C LEU A 35 6.71 -10.19 3.89
N SER A 36 6.02 -11.01 3.11
CA SER A 36 6.40 -12.41 2.90
C SER A 36 7.73 -12.51 2.14
N GLU A 37 8.28 -13.72 2.03
CA GLU A 37 9.54 -13.96 1.32
C GLU A 37 9.46 -13.58 -0.16
N ALA A 38 8.41 -14.05 -0.85
CA ALA A 38 8.16 -13.73 -2.26
C ALA A 38 7.93 -12.22 -2.47
N GLU A 39 7.20 -11.57 -1.57
CA GLU A 39 6.98 -10.12 -1.62
C GLU A 39 8.27 -9.35 -1.36
N ALA A 40 9.14 -9.80 -0.46
CA ALA A 40 10.42 -9.13 -0.19
C ALA A 40 11.34 -9.14 -1.43
N GLY A 41 11.37 -10.26 -2.18
CA GLY A 41 12.09 -10.34 -3.45
C GLY A 41 11.50 -9.39 -4.49
N SER A 42 10.19 -9.48 -4.73
CA SER A 42 9.50 -8.61 -5.69
C SER A 42 9.60 -7.12 -5.33
N PHE A 43 9.55 -6.80 -4.04
CA PHE A 43 9.67 -5.41 -3.56
C PHE A 43 11.07 -4.85 -3.77
N GLN A 44 12.12 -5.65 -3.57
CA GLN A 44 13.50 -5.25 -3.88
C GLN A 44 13.66 -5.00 -5.39
N GLU A 45 13.21 -5.95 -6.23
CA GLU A 45 13.29 -5.83 -7.69
C GLU A 45 12.61 -4.56 -8.20
N ARG A 46 11.38 -4.28 -7.72
CA ARG A 46 10.69 -3.04 -8.07
C ARG A 46 11.38 -1.79 -7.53
N SER A 47 12.10 -1.90 -6.42
CA SER A 47 12.90 -0.78 -5.90
C SER A 47 14.04 -0.46 -6.85
N ASP A 48 14.72 -1.49 -7.31
CA ASP A 48 15.87 -1.39 -8.22
C ASP A 48 15.41 -0.84 -9.58
N ASP A 49 14.29 -1.34 -10.13
CA ASP A 49 13.65 -0.82 -11.36
C ASP A 49 13.35 0.69 -11.27
N LEU A 50 12.99 1.16 -10.08
CA LEU A 50 12.63 2.56 -9.81
C LEU A 50 13.82 3.43 -9.39
N GLY A 51 15.02 2.85 -9.26
CA GLY A 51 16.19 3.51 -8.68
C GLY A 51 15.97 3.98 -7.24
N ALA A 52 15.05 3.34 -6.50
CA ALA A 52 14.74 3.67 -5.13
C ALA A 52 15.63 2.86 -4.17
N THR A 53 16.22 3.52 -3.17
CA THR A 53 16.96 2.83 -2.11
C THR A 53 15.98 2.27 -1.08
N VAL A 54 16.02 0.95 -0.87
CA VAL A 54 15.23 0.24 0.15
C VAL A 54 16.14 -0.43 1.18
N VAL A 55 15.70 -0.43 2.43
CA VAL A 55 16.35 -1.10 3.55
C VAL A 55 15.40 -2.20 3.99
N LEU A 56 15.78 -3.45 3.70
CA LEU A 56 15.01 -4.63 4.08
C LEU A 56 15.66 -5.31 5.29
N THR A 57 14.93 -5.36 6.41
CA THR A 57 15.34 -6.18 7.55
C THR A 57 14.76 -7.59 7.36
N ARG A 58 15.61 -8.56 7.03
CA ARG A 58 15.20 -9.97 6.87
C ARG A 58 14.74 -10.56 8.21
N ARG A 59 13.77 -11.46 8.16
CA ARG A 59 13.26 -12.18 9.34
C ARG A 59 13.76 -13.61 9.35
N ASP A 60 13.97 -14.14 10.54
CA ASP A 60 14.17 -15.56 10.75
C ASP A 60 12.93 -16.33 10.29
N GLY A 61 13.12 -17.36 9.48
CA GLY A 61 12.03 -18.12 8.86
C GLY A 61 11.39 -17.48 7.62
N GLY A 62 11.94 -16.38 7.09
CA GLY A 62 11.59 -15.83 5.78
C GLY A 62 10.81 -14.52 5.78
N GLY A 63 10.89 -13.80 4.65
CA GLY A 63 10.31 -12.47 4.48
C GLY A 63 11.18 -11.33 5.00
N ALA A 64 10.57 -10.15 5.09
CA ALA A 64 11.28 -8.94 5.50
C ALA A 64 10.35 -7.90 6.13
N TRP A 65 10.94 -6.96 6.85
CA TRP A 65 10.32 -5.71 7.26
C TRP A 65 10.92 -4.54 6.50
N VAL A 66 10.07 -3.59 6.12
CA VAL A 66 10.48 -2.23 5.71
C VAL A 66 9.97 -1.28 6.77
N ARG A 67 10.87 -0.66 7.55
CA ARG A 67 10.48 0.42 8.47
C ARG A 67 10.57 1.73 7.72
N PHE A 68 9.48 2.50 7.71
CA PHE A 68 9.49 3.77 6.98
C PHE A 68 10.39 4.81 7.63
N SER A 69 10.64 4.70 8.95
CA SER A 69 11.62 5.50 9.68
C SER A 69 13.05 5.38 9.14
N ASP A 70 13.35 4.28 8.44
CA ASP A 70 14.68 4.04 7.86
C ASP A 70 14.83 4.73 6.48
N HIS A 71 13.83 5.53 6.08
CA HIS A 71 13.73 6.17 4.79
C HIS A 71 13.44 7.66 4.89
N GLU A 72 13.94 8.42 3.92
CA GLU A 72 13.77 9.87 3.86
C GLU A 72 12.28 10.26 3.86
N GLY A 73 11.92 11.15 4.78
CA GLY A 73 10.54 11.63 4.92
C GLY A 73 9.60 10.62 5.57
N GLU A 74 10.14 9.61 6.26
CA GLU A 74 9.40 8.61 7.04
C GLU A 74 8.27 7.97 6.21
N ARG A 75 8.61 7.51 5.01
CA ARG A 75 7.63 7.04 4.02
C ARG A 75 8.11 5.76 3.34
N CYS A 76 7.16 5.07 2.72
CA CYS A 76 7.46 3.94 1.86
C CYS A 76 8.40 4.39 0.71
N PRO A 77 9.51 3.67 0.44
CA PRO A 77 10.42 3.98 -0.67
C PRO A 77 9.73 4.04 -2.04
N MET A 78 8.61 3.33 -2.17
CA MET A 78 7.84 3.27 -3.41
C MET A 78 6.89 4.47 -3.60
N LEU A 79 6.80 5.37 -2.63
CA LEU A 79 5.98 6.57 -2.71
C LEU A 79 6.71 7.65 -3.52
N ASP A 80 6.05 8.17 -4.55
CA ASP A 80 6.52 9.38 -5.22
C ASP A 80 6.43 10.56 -4.23
N PRO A 81 7.54 11.27 -3.93
CA PRO A 81 7.54 12.32 -2.92
C PRO A 81 6.82 13.60 -3.37
N LYS A 82 6.62 13.80 -4.67
CA LYS A 82 5.97 14.99 -5.23
C LYS A 82 4.46 14.79 -5.37
N THR A 83 4.05 13.62 -5.83
CA THR A 83 2.63 13.35 -6.15
C THR A 83 1.94 12.44 -5.14
N PHE A 84 2.67 11.89 -4.16
CA PHE A 84 2.20 10.90 -3.21
C PHE A 84 1.59 9.65 -3.87
N ARG A 85 2.01 9.35 -5.10
CA ARG A 85 1.57 8.18 -5.84
C ARG A 85 2.40 6.97 -5.43
N CYS A 86 1.75 5.86 -5.08
CA CYS A 86 2.45 4.59 -4.98
C CYS A 86 2.87 4.14 -6.39
N ARG A 87 4.18 4.06 -6.63
CA ARG A 87 4.76 3.74 -7.94
C ARG A 87 4.57 2.26 -8.33
N ILE A 88 4.34 1.39 -7.35
CA ILE A 88 4.09 -0.05 -7.53
C ILE A 88 2.62 -0.44 -7.29
N TYR A 89 1.65 0.45 -7.54
CA TYR A 89 0.26 0.27 -7.09
C TYR A 89 -0.37 -1.09 -7.47
N LYS A 90 -0.07 -1.61 -8.66
CA LYS A 90 -0.58 -2.90 -9.19
C LYS A 90 0.11 -4.10 -8.54
N ASP A 91 1.36 -3.93 -8.12
CA ASP A 91 2.23 -4.95 -7.52
C ASP A 91 2.38 -4.79 -6.00
N ARG A 92 1.48 -4.02 -5.39
CA ARG A 92 1.51 -3.77 -3.95
C ARG A 92 1.55 -5.07 -3.15
N PRO A 93 2.35 -5.13 -2.08
CA PRO A 93 2.26 -6.21 -1.10
C PRO A 93 0.85 -6.32 -0.53
N GLN A 94 0.48 -7.52 -0.08
CA GLN A 94 -0.85 -7.84 0.42
C GLN A 94 -1.26 -6.90 1.56
N ARG A 95 -0.33 -6.61 2.50
CA ARG A 95 -0.57 -5.62 3.57
C ARG A 95 -0.98 -4.24 3.06
N CYS A 96 -0.46 -3.80 1.92
CA CYS A 96 -0.85 -2.53 1.31
C CYS A 96 -2.20 -2.62 0.56
N ARG A 97 -2.61 -3.81 0.13
CA ARG A 97 -3.91 -4.07 -0.51
C ARG A 97 -5.03 -4.14 0.52
N ASP A 98 -4.73 -4.69 1.70
CA ASP A 98 -5.68 -4.83 2.81
C ASP A 98 -5.92 -3.50 3.53
N PHE A 99 -5.16 -2.45 3.21
CA PHE A 99 -5.34 -1.13 3.81
C PHE A 99 -6.51 -0.34 3.19
N PRO A 100 -7.35 0.32 4.00
CA PRO A 100 -7.32 0.29 5.47
C PRO A 100 -7.98 -0.98 6.01
N GLU A 101 -7.38 -1.59 7.05
CA GLU A 101 -7.88 -2.84 7.66
C GLU A 101 -9.30 -2.70 8.23
N LYS A 102 -9.71 -1.46 8.51
CA LYS A 102 -11.07 -1.08 8.88
C LYS A 102 -11.55 0.06 7.97
N PRO A 103 -12.85 0.15 7.69
CA PRO A 103 -13.43 1.30 7.03
C PRO A 103 -12.94 2.61 7.67
N THR A 104 -12.35 3.47 6.87
CA THR A 104 -11.94 4.81 7.30
C THR A 104 -13.07 5.77 6.93
N PRO A 105 -13.72 6.43 7.91
CA PRO A 105 -14.74 7.43 7.62
C PRO A 105 -14.22 8.46 6.61
N GLY A 106 -14.95 8.64 5.51
CA GLY A 106 -14.59 9.57 4.44
C GLY A 106 -13.61 9.05 3.37
N CYS A 107 -13.10 7.81 3.42
CA CYS A 107 -12.36 7.23 2.29
C CYS A 107 -13.30 6.39 1.39
N PRO A 108 -13.54 6.80 0.13
CA PRO A 108 -14.56 6.23 -0.78
C PRO A 108 -14.44 4.72 -1.05
N ILE A 109 -13.24 4.15 -0.89
CA ILE A 109 -12.98 2.72 -1.12
C ILE A 109 -13.10 1.90 0.16
N SER A 110 -12.96 2.54 1.33
CA SER A 110 -12.93 1.85 2.61
C SER A 110 -14.32 1.63 3.23
N GLY A 111 -15.33 2.37 2.78
CA GLY A 111 -16.70 2.26 3.27
C GLY A 111 -17.65 1.89 2.15
N SER A 112 -18.12 0.65 2.12
CA SER A 112 -19.53 0.47 1.76
C SER A 112 -20.33 0.78 3.02
N VAL A 113 -20.90 1.99 3.10
CA VAL A 113 -22.19 2.11 3.78
C VAL A 113 -23.08 1.10 3.07
N GLN A 114 -23.56 0.10 3.79
CA GLN A 114 -24.56 -0.81 3.27
C GLN A 114 -25.73 0.07 2.85
N VAL A 115 -25.99 0.16 1.54
CA VAL A 115 -27.23 0.76 1.07
C VAL A 115 -28.31 -0.24 1.45
N GLU A 116 -28.96 -0.03 2.59
CA GLU A 116 -30.18 -0.73 2.95
C GLU A 116 -31.15 -0.56 1.79
N HIS A 117 -31.46 -1.65 1.10
CA HIS A 117 -32.66 -1.70 0.27
C HIS A 117 -33.84 -1.73 1.22
N THR A 118 -34.30 -0.54 1.62
CA THR A 118 -35.64 -0.40 2.17
C THR A 118 -36.61 -0.72 1.04
N ARG A 119 -37.40 -1.77 1.22
CA ARG A 119 -38.66 -1.95 0.51
C ARG A 119 -39.71 -2.43 1.49
#